data_AF-A0A554JHF1-F1
#
_entry.id   AF-A0A554JHF1-F1
#
_cell.length_a   1.000
_cell.length_b   1.000
_cell.length_c   1.000
_cell.angle_alpha   90.00
_cell.angle_beta   90.00
_cell.angle_gamma   90.00
#
_symmetry.space_group_name_H-M   'P 1'
#
loop_
_entity.id
_entity.type
_entity.pdbx_description
1 polymer ?
#
loop_
_entity_poly.entity_id
_entity_poly.type
_entity_poly.pdbx_seq_one_letter_code
_entity_poly.pdbx_strand_id
1 'polypeptide(L)'
;MKRKKRRCVWLIEPLHPDTNFYIAERLAERKYANERHGVKCFDELPRDFWEIPNFHFISLLIQAGKIIPLPFNLWRKIDKGLPRPWQPPKFKRKVAA
;
A
#
# COMPACT_ATOMS: atom_id res chain seq x y z
N MET A 1 20.22 -22.99 -9.78
CA MET A 1 20.22 -21.51 -9.64
C MET A 1 19.30 -21.11 -8.49
N LYS A 2 19.81 -20.48 -7.42
CA LYS A 2 18.97 -19.99 -6.31
C LYS A 2 18.11 -18.84 -6.82
N ARG A 3 16.77 -18.95 -6.80
CA ARG A 3 15.86 -17.84 -7.14
C ARG A 3 16.13 -16.68 -6.18
N LYS A 4 16.67 -15.55 -6.67
CA LYS A 4 16.74 -14.31 -5.88
C LYS A 4 15.32 -13.93 -5.46
N LYS A 5 15.08 -13.81 -4.16
CA LYS A 5 13.82 -13.33 -3.61
C LYS A 5 13.63 -11.89 -4.10
N ARG A 6 12.61 -11.65 -4.92
CA ARG A 6 12.29 -10.29 -5.40
C ARG A 6 11.90 -9.41 -4.23
N ARG A 7 12.47 -8.21 -4.15
CA ARG A 7 12.11 -7.24 -3.10
C ARG A 7 10.75 -6.68 -3.45
N CYS A 8 9.78 -6.88 -2.56
CA CYS A 8 8.44 -6.33 -2.70
C CYS A 8 8.28 -5.21 -1.68
N VAL A 9 7.87 -4.04 -2.15
CA VAL A 9 7.60 -2.86 -1.31
C VAL A 9 6.13 -2.50 -1.49
N TRP A 10 5.47 -2.18 -0.39
CA TRP A 10 4.09 -1.74 -0.38
C TRP A 10 4.02 -0.22 -0.26
N LEU A 11 3.10 0.37 -1.02
CA LEU A 11 2.90 1.81 -1.10
C LEU A 11 1.42 2.08 -0.87
N ILE A 12 1.10 3.06 -0.02
CA ILE A 12 -0.27 3.48 0.24
C ILE A 12 -0.45 4.90 -0.26
N GLU A 13 -1.39 5.10 -1.17
CA GLU A 13 -1.82 6.42 -1.63
C GLU A 13 -3.09 6.81 -0.87
N PRO A 14 -3.02 7.74 0.08
CA PRO A 14 -4.21 8.21 0.79
C PRO A 14 -5.08 9.02 -0.18
N LEU A 15 -6.39 8.75 -0.18
CA LEU A 15 -7.36 9.45 -1.03
C LEU A 15 -8.10 10.56 -0.31
N HIS A 16 -7.84 10.73 0.99
CA HIS A 16 -8.47 11.74 1.83
C HIS A 16 -7.46 12.27 2.86
N PRO A 17 -7.53 13.57 3.24
CA PRO A 17 -6.67 14.14 4.27
C PRO A 17 -6.70 13.39 5.60
N ASP A 18 -7.88 12.94 6.04
CA ASP A 18 -8.02 12.18 7.29
C ASP A 18 -7.28 10.83 7.22
N THR A 19 -7.30 10.16 6.07
CA THR A 19 -6.52 8.94 5.85
C THR A 19 -5.03 9.25 5.92
N ASN A 20 -4.59 10.36 5.33
CA ASN A 20 -3.20 10.78 5.36
C ASN A 20 -2.73 11.05 6.80
N PHE A 21 -3.52 11.83 7.56
CA PHE A 21 -3.25 12.13 8.96
C PHE A 21 -3.18 10.87 9.81
N TYR A 22 -4.15 9.97 9.67
CA TYR A 22 -4.19 8.72 10.40
C TYR A 22 -2.96 7.84 10.11
N ILE A 23 -2.55 7.73 8.84
CA ILE A 23 -1.36 6.96 8.47
C ILE A 23 -0.10 7.60 9.06
N ALA A 24 0.04 8.93 8.95
CA ALA A 24 1.18 9.66 9.49
C ALA A 24 1.32 9.46 11.00
N GLU A 25 0.24 9.60 11.76
CA GLU A 25 0.20 9.39 13.21
C GLU A 25 0.64 7.96 13.57
N ARG A 26 0.05 6.94 12.93
CA ARG A 26 0.35 5.53 13.22
C ARG A 26 1.77 5.11 12.83
N LEU A 27 2.32 5.70 11.79
CA LEU A 27 3.72 5.45 11.39
C LEU A 27 4.69 6.15 12.32
N ALA A 28 4.39 7.39 12.75
CA ALA A 28 5.17 8.12 13.74
C ALA A 28 5.26 7.39 15.09
N GLU A 29 4.13 6.85 15.60
CA GLU A 29 4.09 6.00 16.80
C GLU A 29 5.05 4.81 16.72
N ARG A 30 5.23 4.27 15.51
CA ARG A 30 6.09 3.11 15.23
C ARG A 30 7.48 3.49 14.75
N LYS A 31 7.84 4.78 14.76
CA LYS A 31 9.12 5.35 14.28
C LYS A 31 9.42 5.06 12.80
N TYR A 32 8.38 4.93 11.98
CA TYR A 32 8.51 4.85 10.53
C TYR A 32 8.17 6.21 9.93
N ALA A 33 9.12 6.83 9.21
CA ALA A 33 8.87 8.06 8.46
C ALA A 33 9.36 7.85 7.03
N ASN A 34 8.48 7.35 6.17
CA ASN A 34 8.81 6.90 4.82
C ASN A 34 7.84 7.44 3.78
N GLU A 35 7.48 8.72 3.91
CA GLU A 35 6.72 9.41 2.87
C GLU A 35 7.55 9.54 1.59
N ARG A 36 6.91 9.39 0.44
CA ARG A 36 7.52 9.39 -0.89
C ARG A 36 6.71 10.29 -1.79
N HIS A 37 7.25 11.47 -2.08
CA HIS A 37 6.61 12.44 -2.97
C HIS A 37 6.99 12.24 -4.43
N GLY A 38 6.05 12.52 -5.33
CA GLY A 38 6.30 12.58 -6.77
C GLY A 38 6.79 11.26 -7.40
N VAL A 39 6.38 10.12 -6.85
CA VAL A 39 6.79 8.82 -7.36
C VAL A 39 6.11 8.55 -8.69
N LYS A 40 6.90 8.37 -9.76
CA LYS A 40 6.38 8.00 -11.08
C LYS A 40 5.80 6.59 -11.05
N CYS A 41 4.53 6.46 -11.42
CA CYS A 41 3.79 5.20 -11.47
C CYS A 41 3.77 4.57 -12.86
N PHE A 42 3.20 3.36 -12.96
CA PHE A 42 3.08 2.66 -14.26
C PHE A 42 2.24 3.42 -15.30
N ASP A 43 1.32 4.27 -14.83
CA ASP A 43 0.47 5.17 -15.63
C ASP A 43 1.19 6.48 -15.99
N GLU A 44 2.50 6.56 -15.70
CA GLU A 44 3.38 7.71 -15.90
C GLU A 44 3.03 8.96 -15.08
N LEU A 45 2.00 8.89 -14.24
CA LEU A 45 1.61 9.97 -13.37
C LEU A 45 2.43 9.96 -12.07
N PRO A 46 2.89 11.13 -11.60
CA PRO A 46 3.50 11.25 -10.28
C PRO A 46 2.42 11.18 -9.19
N ARG A 47 2.70 10.44 -8.12
CA ARG A 47 1.82 10.29 -6.96
C ARG A 47 2.61 10.31 -5.66
N ASP A 48 1.92 10.69 -4.58
CA ASP A 48 2.48 10.70 -3.24
C ASP A 48 2.05 9.44 -2.49
N PHE A 49 3.00 8.83 -1.79
CA PHE A 49 2.80 7.55 -1.11
C PHE A 49 3.40 7.53 0.29
N TRP A 50 2.82 6.70 1.14
CA TRP A 50 3.51 6.13 2.29
C TRP A 50 4.13 4.80 1.91
N GLU A 51 5.46 4.69 2.03
CA GLU A 51 6.17 3.42 1.86
C GLU A 51 6.12 2.59 3.14
N ILE A 52 5.47 1.43 3.06
CA ILE A 52 5.18 0.58 4.20
C ILE A 52 6.09 -0.66 4.16
N PRO A 53 6.76 -1.00 5.29
CA PRO A 53 7.73 -2.08 5.33
C PRO A 53 7.10 -3.47 5.21
N ASN A 54 5.84 -3.65 5.64
CA ASN A 54 5.19 -4.95 5.69
C ASN A 54 3.67 -4.88 5.45
N PHE A 55 3.07 -6.02 5.12
CA PHE A 55 1.63 -6.12 4.88
C PHE A 55 0.79 -6.02 6.16
N HIS A 56 1.40 -6.24 7.33
CA HIS A 56 0.68 -6.20 8.60
C HIS A 56 0.10 -4.80 8.89
N PHE A 57 0.86 -3.73 8.58
CA PHE A 57 0.33 -2.36 8.71
C PHE A 57 -0.89 -2.11 7.81
N ILE A 58 -0.88 -2.65 6.58
CA ILE A 58 -2.02 -2.56 5.66
C ILE A 58 -3.24 -3.26 6.26
N SER A 59 -3.06 -4.46 6.82
CA SER A 59 -4.14 -5.18 7.50
C SER A 59 -4.75 -4.37 8.65
N LEU A 60 -3.92 -3.68 9.44
CA LEU A 60 -4.39 -2.80 10.51
C LEU A 60 -5.17 -1.60 9.96
N LEU A 61 -4.68 -0.98 8.88
CA LEU A 61 -5.38 0.14 8.23
C LEU A 61 -6.76 -0.29 7.68
N ILE A 62 -6.84 -1.48 7.06
CA ILE A 62 -8.11 -2.06 6.59
C ILE A 62 -9.06 -2.31 7.77
N GLN A 63 -8.56 -2.78 8.91
CA GLN A 63 -9.37 -2.98 10.11
C GLN A 63 -9.89 -1.66 10.67
N ALA A 64 -9.05 -0.63 10.76
CA ALA A 64 -9.46 0.71 11.20
C ALA A 64 -10.51 1.33 10.24
N GLY A 65 -10.35 1.09 8.93
CA GLY A 65 -11.27 1.49 7.87
C GLY A 65 -12.71 0.96 8.03
N LYS A 66 -12.92 -0.06 8.86
CA LYS A 66 -14.27 -0.59 9.19
C LYS A 66 -14.99 0.25 10.24
N ILE A 67 -14.26 1.03 11.03
CA ILE A 67 -14.79 1.85 12.11
C ILE A 67 -14.91 3.30 11.63
N ILE A 68 -13.87 3.81 10.96
CA ILE A 68 -13.80 5.16 10.43
C ILE A 68 -13.50 5.05 8.93
N PRO A 69 -14.16 5.80 8.04
CA PRO A 69 -13.85 5.79 6.61
C PRO A 69 -12.41 6.26 6.37
N LEU A 70 -11.55 5.34 5.92
CA LEU A 70 -10.16 5.62 5.57
C LEU A 70 -9.92 5.20 4.11
N PRO A 71 -10.34 6.01 3.12
CA PRO A 71 -10.13 5.66 1.72
C PRO A 71 -8.65 5.80 1.34
N PHE A 72 -8.09 4.73 0.76
CA PHE A 72 -6.74 4.69 0.20
C PHE A 72 -6.66 3.72 -0.98
N ASN A 73 -5.70 3.95 -1.87
CA ASN A 73 -5.29 2.97 -2.87
C ASN A 73 -4.07 2.21 -2.39
N LEU A 74 -4.07 0.89 -2.60
CA LEU A 74 -2.91 0.06 -2.33
C LEU A 74 -2.10 -0.18 -3.59
N TRP A 75 -0.80 0.02 -3.49
CA TRP A 75 0.15 -0.09 -4.58
C TRP A 75 1.30 -1.02 -4.20
N ARG A 76 1.88 -1.68 -5.22
CA ARG A 76 2.99 -2.60 -5.05
C ARG A 76 4.12 -2.27 -6.01
N LYS A 77 5.34 -2.19 -5.49
CA LYS A 77 6.58 -2.05 -6.25
C LYS A 77 7.41 -3.32 -6.12
N ILE A 78 7.84 -3.87 -7.24
CA ILE A 78 8.68 -5.08 -7.29
C ILE A 78 10.05 -4.69 -7.82
N ASP A 79 11.08 -4.95 -7.04
CA ASP A 79 12.47 -4.60 -7.32
C ASP A 79 12.62 -3.12 -7.73
N LYS A 80 13.17 -2.86 -8.92
CA LYS A 80 13.33 -1.51 -9.49
C LYS A 80 12.17 -1.11 -10.43
N GLY A 81 11.10 -1.89 -10.48
CA GLY A 81 9.94 -1.60 -11.33
C GLY A 81 9.17 -0.37 -10.87
N LEU A 82 8.26 0.10 -11.72
CA LEU A 82 7.30 1.14 -11.38
C LEU A 82 6.21 0.58 -10.45
N PRO A 83 5.73 1.36 -9.46
CA PRO A 83 4.57 1.01 -8.67
C PRO A 83 3.36 0.70 -9.56
N ARG A 84 2.63 -0.35 -9.19
CA ARG A 84 1.36 -0.74 -9.84
C ARG A 84 0.25 -0.87 -8.80
N PRO A 85 -1.01 -0.55 -9.16
CA PRO A 85 -2.14 -0.79 -8.27
C PRO A 85 -2.17 -2.27 -7.90
N TRP A 86 -2.32 -2.54 -6.62
CA TRP A 86 -2.51 -3.88 -6.13
C TRP A 86 -4.00 -4.12 -5.95
N GLN A 87 -4.52 -5.07 -6.71
CA GLN A 87 -5.82 -5.65 -6.44
C GLN A 87 -5.61 -7.01 -5.76
N PRO A 88 -6.36 -7.31 -4.68
CA PRO A 88 -6.35 -8.66 -4.16
C PRO A 88 -6.68 -9.62 -5.30
N PRO A 89 -6.01 -10.78 -5.41
CA PRO A 89 -6.39 -11.78 -6.37
C PRO A 89 -7.88 -12.08 -6.14
N LYS A 90 -8.70 -11.91 -7.19
CA LYS A 90 -10.10 -12.36 -7.17
C LYS A 90 -10.05 -13.86 -6.95
N PHE A 91 -10.25 -14.32 -5.71
CA PHE A 91 -10.51 -15.73 -5.46
C PHE A 91 -11.82 -16.01 -6.18
N LYS A 92 -11.75 -16.62 -7.37
CA LYS A 92 -12.91 -17.24 -7.99
C LYS A 92 -13.36 -18.29 -6.99
N ARG A 93 -14.36 -17.99 -6.16
CA ARG A 93 -15.12 -19.02 -5.45
C ARG A 93 -15.61 -19.96 -6.54
N LYS A 94 -14.97 -21.12 -6.67
CA LYS A 94 -15.60 -22.26 -7.34
C LYS A 94 -16.80 -22.58 -6.46
N VAL A 95 -17.97 -22.06 -6.84
CA VAL A 95 -19.22 -22.61 -6.34
C VAL A 95 -19.26 -24.02 -6.93
N ALA A 96 -19.01 -25.01 -6.08
CA ALA A 96 -19.33 -26.39 -6.43
C ALA A 96 -20.87 -26.42 -6.56
N ALA A 97 -21.33 -26.67 -7.78
CA ALA A 97 -22.71 -27.01 -8.08
C ALA A 97 -22.96 -28.48 -7.70
#